data_AF-A0A3Q0FCJ5-F1
#
_entry.id   AF-A0A3Q0FCJ5-F1
#
_cell.length_a   1.000
_cell.length_b   1.000
_cell.length_c   1.000
_cell.angle_alpha   90.00
_cell.angle_beta   90.00
_cell.angle_gamma   90.00
#
_symmetry.space_group_name_H-M   'P 1'
#
loop_
_entity.id
_entity.type
_entity.pdbx_description
1 polymer ?
#
loop_
_entity_poly.entity_id
_entity_poly.type
_entity_poly.pdbx_seq_one_letter_code
_entity_poly.pdbx_strand_id
1 'polypeptide(L)'
;MENKIVESIERLSPKETISISSEVVDFRGIGKVEKELIPLFEEFCSLYPSLIDIKKKRSRRFIEWAFTALGRVLHFLNTKKEGDMDDDACNYLQTLWEELEISGFDLSWLKPRVDRALEMKKLEKDMTNLEMEVKTSMTKLIEAKVNLEITRRLVKLKESFEECDLDAEIRYDLVKRISHKETLEDAFEISAVRVTEAVKDKVEHLKEKLAMVQSDLDEALKVNSKLNIELQDLGVAHADCEKKQEDLATQLRLFSLFDSGFRTATF
;
A
#
# COMPACT_ATOMS: atom_id res chain seq x y z
N MET A 1 -18.05 54.11 -16.77
CA MET A 1 -18.19 53.13 -17.86
C MET A 1 -16.83 52.47 -18.03
N GLU A 2 -16.78 51.17 -17.74
CA GLU A 2 -15.85 50.19 -18.29
C GLU A 2 -14.35 50.45 -18.15
N ASN A 3 -13.81 50.06 -16.99
CA ASN A 3 -12.63 49.20 -16.96
C ASN A 3 -12.93 48.05 -15.99
N LYS A 4 -13.57 47.05 -16.59
CA LYS A 4 -14.06 45.80 -16.04
C LYS A 4 -12.92 44.77 -15.99
N ILE A 5 -12.77 44.13 -14.83
CA ILE A 5 -12.69 42.66 -14.71
C ILE A 5 -11.43 41.98 -15.30
N VAL A 6 -10.21 42.34 -14.87
CA VAL A 6 -9.03 41.44 -15.05
C VAL A 6 -8.05 41.46 -13.87
N GLU A 7 -8.40 41.94 -12.67
CA GLU A 7 -7.42 41.97 -11.56
C GLU A 7 -8.01 41.67 -10.18
N SER A 8 -8.98 40.74 -10.10
CA SER A 8 -9.61 40.38 -8.82
C SER A 8 -9.92 38.89 -8.66
N ILE A 9 -9.16 38.00 -9.31
CA ILE A 9 -9.28 36.54 -9.10
C ILE A 9 -7.97 35.91 -8.60
N GLU A 10 -6.91 36.70 -8.39
CA GLU A 10 -5.80 36.24 -7.55
C GLU A 10 -6.09 36.60 -6.09
N ARG A 11 -6.12 35.58 -5.24
CA ARG A 11 -6.26 35.61 -3.78
C ARG A 11 -7.72 35.59 -3.28
N LEU A 12 -8.35 34.43 -3.37
CA LEU A 12 -9.24 33.91 -2.34
C LEU A 12 -9.57 32.43 -2.62
N SER A 13 -8.83 31.53 -1.98
CA SER A 13 -9.44 30.45 -1.18
C SER A 13 -8.36 29.80 -0.30
N PRO A 14 -8.68 29.41 0.94
CA PRO A 14 -7.75 29.42 2.04
C PRO A 14 -6.83 28.20 2.04
N LYS A 15 -5.55 28.48 2.29
CA LYS A 15 -4.72 27.62 3.12
C LYS A 15 -5.46 27.51 4.47
N GLU A 16 -6.31 26.50 4.62
CA GLU A 16 -6.67 25.98 5.93
C GLU A 16 -5.44 25.27 6.48
N THR A 17 -4.39 26.06 6.78
CA THR A 17 -3.55 25.73 7.92
C THR A 17 -4.47 25.89 9.10
N ILE A 18 -5.09 24.78 9.52
CA ILE A 18 -5.63 24.65 10.86
C ILE A 18 -4.45 25.03 11.75
N SER A 19 -4.50 26.26 12.26
CA SER A 19 -3.64 26.70 13.35
C SER A 19 -4.19 25.96 14.56
N ILE A 20 -3.88 24.67 14.65
CA ILE A 20 -4.00 23.91 15.87
C ILE A 20 -3.00 24.61 16.78
N SER A 21 -3.49 25.44 17.69
CA SER A 21 -2.73 25.83 18.86
C SER A 21 -2.41 24.53 19.58
N SER A 22 -1.29 23.89 19.24
CA SER A 22 -0.89 22.60 19.76
C SER A 22 -0.49 22.80 21.22
N GLU A 23 -1.50 22.70 22.08
CA GLU A 23 -1.30 22.71 23.52
C GLU A 23 -0.40 21.51 23.85
N VAL A 24 0.82 21.80 24.29
CA VAL A 24 1.77 20.77 24.71
C VAL A 24 1.66 20.55 26.22
N VAL A 25 1.48 19.31 26.62
CA VAL A 25 1.32 18.90 28.03
C VAL A 25 2.39 17.90 28.42
N ASP A 26 2.74 17.84 29.70
CA ASP A 26 3.73 16.88 30.19
C ASP A 26 3.10 15.49 30.34
N PHE A 27 3.60 14.51 29.59
CA PHE A 27 3.08 13.14 29.61
C PHE A 27 3.89 12.27 30.59
N ARG A 28 3.38 11.99 31.80
CA ARG A 28 4.03 11.09 32.79
C ARG A 28 5.53 11.38 33.03
N GLY A 29 5.95 12.64 32.96
CA GLY A 29 7.34 13.07 33.11
C GLY A 29 8.27 12.64 31.96
N ILE A 30 7.72 12.22 30.83
CA ILE A 30 8.41 12.04 29.54
C ILE A 30 8.73 13.40 28.94
N GLY A 31 7.94 14.43 29.29
CA GLY A 31 8.12 15.81 28.89
C GLY A 31 7.00 16.30 27.97
N LYS A 32 7.23 17.46 27.35
CA LYS A 32 6.19 18.18 26.60
C LYS A 32 5.88 17.48 25.28
N VAL A 33 4.66 16.96 25.15
CA VAL A 33 4.14 16.36 23.91
C VAL A 33 2.80 16.99 23.56
N GLU A 34 2.39 16.90 22.30
CA GLU A 34 1.11 17.45 21.84
C GLU A 34 -0.05 16.71 22.51
N LYS A 35 -1.02 17.47 23.04
CA LYS A 35 -2.13 16.96 23.84
C LYS A 35 -3.00 15.93 23.11
N GLU A 36 -3.13 16.06 21.79
CA GLU A 36 -3.90 15.15 20.94
C GLU A 36 -3.30 13.74 20.87
N LEU A 37 -2.00 13.61 21.15
CA LEU A 37 -1.29 12.34 21.15
C LEU A 37 -1.35 11.63 22.51
N ILE A 38 -1.76 12.32 23.57
CA ILE A 38 -1.82 11.76 24.93
C ILE A 38 -2.68 10.49 24.97
N PRO A 39 -3.92 10.46 24.43
CA PRO A 39 -4.74 9.24 24.47
C PRO A 39 -4.09 8.07 23.73
N LEU A 40 -3.47 8.34 22.58
CA LEU A 40 -2.75 7.34 21.80
C LEU A 40 -1.57 6.78 22.59
N PHE A 41 -0.78 7.64 23.23
CA PHE A 41 0.34 7.20 24.06
C PHE A 41 -0.11 6.40 25.28
N GLU A 42 -1.25 6.74 25.90
CA GLU A 42 -1.78 5.95 27.02
C GLU A 42 -2.18 4.53 26.60
N GLU A 43 -2.84 4.41 25.44
CA GLU A 43 -3.20 3.12 24.86
C GLU A 43 -1.94 2.30 24.51
N PHE A 44 -1.01 2.89 23.75
CA PHE A 44 0.18 2.16 23.30
C PHE A 44 1.18 1.86 24.42
N CYS A 45 1.33 2.72 25.42
CA CYS A 45 2.18 2.41 26.58
C CYS A 45 1.60 1.29 27.45
N SER A 46 0.28 1.07 27.39
CA SER A 46 -0.39 -0.06 28.06
C SER A 46 -0.16 -1.36 27.28
N LEU A 47 -0.26 -1.30 25.95
CA LEU A 47 -0.03 -2.45 25.05
C LEU A 47 1.45 -2.84 24.94
N TYR A 48 2.34 -1.85 24.98
CA TYR A 48 3.79 -2.03 24.79
C TYR A 48 4.56 -1.38 25.95
N PRO A 49 4.62 -2.03 27.13
CA PRO A 49 5.30 -1.49 28.31
C PRO A 49 6.80 -1.20 28.08
N SER A 50 7.43 -1.86 27.11
CA SER A 50 8.81 -1.63 26.68
C SER A 50 9.08 -0.19 26.22
N LEU A 51 8.06 0.55 25.76
CA LEU A 51 8.17 1.97 25.42
C LEU A 51 8.55 2.83 26.63
N ILE A 52 8.20 2.41 27.85
CA ILE A 52 8.51 3.13 29.08
C ILE A 52 9.95 2.86 29.53
N ASP A 53 10.53 1.71 29.16
CA ASP A 53 11.88 1.31 29.59
C ASP A 53 12.98 2.22 29.06
N ILE A 54 12.74 2.90 27.93
CA ILE A 54 13.65 3.91 27.38
C ILE A 54 13.99 5.01 28.39
N LYS A 55 13.08 5.29 29.33
CA LYS A 55 13.23 6.32 30.37
C LYS A 55 14.38 6.03 31.34
N LYS A 56 14.74 4.76 31.51
CA LYS A 56 15.73 4.34 32.52
C LYS A 56 17.19 4.66 32.13
N LYS A 57 17.47 4.92 30.85
CA LYS A 57 18.86 5.00 30.32
C LYS A 57 19.17 6.28 29.54
N ARG A 58 18.21 7.20 29.40
CA ARG A 58 18.32 8.33 28.48
C ARG A 58 17.94 9.65 29.16
N SER A 59 18.42 10.75 28.59
CA SER A 59 18.09 12.09 29.07
C SER A 59 16.63 12.45 28.76
N ARG A 60 16.05 13.35 29.55
CA ARG A 60 14.69 13.88 29.31
C ARG A 60 14.52 14.41 27.88
N ARG A 61 15.49 15.18 27.37
CA ARG A 61 15.43 15.74 26.01
C ARG A 61 15.36 14.66 24.93
N PHE A 62 16.10 13.56 25.13
CA PHE A 62 16.06 12.44 24.19
C PHE A 62 14.71 11.73 24.24
N ILE A 63 14.18 11.52 25.44
CA ILE A 63 12.86 10.90 25.66
C ILE A 63 11.75 11.75 25.03
N GLU A 64 11.76 13.08 25.25
CA GLU A 64 10.84 14.03 24.62
C GLU A 64 10.87 13.92 23.10
N TRP A 65 12.07 13.93 22.52
CA TRP A 65 12.26 13.81 21.07
C TRP A 65 11.75 12.46 20.53
N ALA A 66 12.08 11.36 21.19
CA ALA A 66 11.65 10.01 20.78
C ALA A 66 10.13 9.86 20.78
N PHE A 67 9.46 10.31 21.85
CA PHE A 67 7.99 10.28 21.91
C PHE A 67 7.36 11.25 20.92
N THR A 68 7.98 12.41 20.67
CA THR A 68 7.51 13.34 19.64
C THR A 68 7.59 12.70 18.24
N ALA A 69 8.70 12.04 17.90
CA ALA A 69 8.86 11.34 16.64
C ALA A 69 7.82 10.21 16.50
N LEU A 70 7.63 9.41 17.55
CA LEU A 70 6.62 8.34 17.57
C LEU A 70 5.21 8.88 17.35
N GLY A 71 4.88 9.97 18.04
CA GLY A 71 3.63 10.67 17.93
C GLY A 71 3.33 11.14 16.51
N ARG A 72 4.32 11.71 15.82
CA ARG A 72 4.19 12.17 14.43
C ARG A 72 3.89 11.02 13.47
N VAL A 73 4.59 9.90 13.59
CA VAL A 73 4.33 8.70 12.77
C VAL A 73 2.91 8.18 13.01
N LEU A 74 2.51 8.04 14.28
CA LEU A 74 1.18 7.55 14.63
C LEU A 74 0.07 8.47 14.15
N HIS A 75 0.23 9.77 14.36
CA HIS A 75 -0.71 10.77 13.88
C HIS A 75 -0.84 10.70 12.35
N PHE A 76 0.29 10.62 11.64
CA PHE A 76 0.29 10.52 10.19
C PHE A 76 -0.49 9.28 9.71
N LEU A 77 -0.19 8.09 10.27
CA LEU A 77 -0.86 6.84 9.89
C LEU A 77 -2.35 6.80 10.25
N ASN A 78 -2.78 7.54 11.29
CA ASN A 78 -4.18 7.60 11.69
C ASN A 78 -4.98 8.65 10.91
N THR A 79 -4.34 9.69 10.38
CA THR A 79 -5.01 10.78 9.67
C THR A 79 -5.01 10.62 8.15
N LYS A 80 -3.89 10.14 7.58
CA LYS A 80 -3.80 9.86 6.14
C LYS A 80 -4.43 8.51 5.83
N LYS A 81 -5.52 8.53 5.06
CA LYS A 81 -6.09 7.31 4.49
C LYS A 81 -5.22 6.80 3.35
N GLU A 82 -5.31 5.50 3.11
CA GLU A 82 -4.61 4.76 2.05
C GLU A 82 -4.74 5.40 0.64
N GLY A 83 -5.84 6.12 0.35
CA GLY A 83 -6.06 6.82 -0.92
C GLY A 83 -5.51 8.25 -1.03
N ASP A 84 -5.06 8.85 0.07
CA ASP A 84 -4.59 10.26 0.11
C ASP A 84 -3.04 10.37 0.12
N MET A 85 -2.35 9.26 -0.20
CA MET A 85 -0.89 9.17 -0.22
C MET A 85 -0.32 9.59 -1.59
N ASP A 86 0.20 10.81 -1.65
CA ASP A 86 1.06 11.28 -2.73
C ASP A 86 2.54 11.04 -2.43
N ASP A 87 3.41 11.34 -3.40
CA ASP A 87 4.86 11.12 -3.28
C ASP A 87 5.46 11.93 -2.12
N ASP A 88 4.99 13.16 -1.92
CA ASP A 88 5.43 14.02 -0.82
C ASP A 88 5.05 13.45 0.54
N ALA A 89 3.83 12.91 0.67
CA ALA A 89 3.38 12.24 1.89
C ALA A 89 4.16 10.95 2.17
N CYS A 90 4.48 10.16 1.14
CA CYS A 90 5.31 8.96 1.30
C CYS A 90 6.73 9.32 1.75
N ASN A 91 7.35 10.32 1.11
CA ASN A 91 8.68 10.81 1.50
C ASN A 91 8.68 11.38 2.93
N TYR A 92 7.62 12.09 3.30
CA TYR A 92 7.46 12.62 4.65
C TYR A 92 7.31 11.50 5.69
N LEU A 93 6.47 10.49 5.43
CA LEU A 93 6.34 9.32 6.30
C LEU A 93 7.67 8.58 6.44
N GLN A 94 8.39 8.39 5.35
CA GLN A 94 9.70 7.74 5.37
C GLN A 94 10.70 8.53 6.23
N THR A 95 10.74 9.85 6.10
CA THR A 95 11.58 10.72 6.94
C THR A 95 11.21 10.58 8.42
N LEU A 96 9.91 10.62 8.76
CA LEU A 96 9.44 10.46 10.13
C LEU A 96 9.79 9.07 10.70
N TRP A 97 9.73 8.03 9.87
CA TRP A 97 10.08 6.67 10.25
C TRP A 97 11.57 6.52 10.53
N GLU A 98 12.44 7.04 9.66
CA GLU A 98 13.90 7.04 9.84
C GLU A 98 14.31 7.80 11.11
N GLU A 99 13.68 8.95 11.39
CA GLU A 99 13.84 9.66 12.66
C GLU A 99 13.44 8.80 13.86
N LEU A 100 12.30 8.10 13.77
CA LEU A 100 11.81 7.25 14.84
C LEU A 100 12.71 6.03 15.08
N GLU A 101 13.30 5.41 14.05
CA GLU A 101 14.17 4.24 14.20
C GLU A 101 15.41 4.53 15.08
N ILE A 102 15.91 5.77 15.07
CA ILE A 102 17.05 6.19 15.90
C ILE A 102 16.70 6.21 17.39
N SER A 103 15.42 6.26 17.74
CA SER A 103 14.96 6.30 19.13
C SER A 103 15.36 5.06 19.93
N GLY A 104 15.50 3.91 19.29
CA GLY A 104 15.79 2.63 19.95
C GLY A 104 14.58 1.98 20.63
N PHE A 105 13.36 2.37 20.24
CA PHE A 105 12.15 1.62 20.58
C PHE A 105 12.13 0.26 19.88
N ASP A 106 11.43 -0.71 20.48
CA ASP A 106 10.95 -1.86 19.73
C ASP A 106 9.75 -1.44 18.88
N LEU A 107 10.00 -1.33 17.57
CA LEU A 107 9.03 -0.86 16.58
C LEU A 107 8.42 -2.00 15.76
N SER A 108 8.64 -3.26 16.16
CA SER A 108 8.18 -4.45 15.43
C SER A 108 6.66 -4.46 15.20
N TRP A 109 5.89 -3.84 16.10
CA TRP A 109 4.43 -3.72 16.00
C TRP A 109 3.96 -2.61 15.04
N LEU A 110 4.80 -1.59 14.82
CA LEU A 110 4.46 -0.42 13.99
C LEU A 110 4.97 -0.59 12.55
N LYS A 111 6.12 -1.26 12.40
CA LYS A 111 6.80 -1.46 11.11
C LYS A 111 5.88 -2.02 10.01
N PRO A 112 5.07 -3.07 10.24
CA PRO A 112 4.20 -3.61 9.18
C PRO A 112 3.16 -2.61 8.68
N ARG A 113 2.70 -1.67 9.53
CA ARG A 113 1.76 -0.62 9.13
C ARG A 113 2.43 0.44 8.27
N VAL A 114 3.67 0.82 8.60
CA VAL A 114 4.47 1.77 7.82
C VAL A 114 4.85 1.18 6.48
N ASP A 115 5.34 -0.06 6.44
CA ASP A 115 5.72 -0.75 5.21
C ASP A 115 4.51 -0.84 4.26
N ARG A 116 3.33 -1.25 4.76
CA ARG A 116 2.09 -1.29 3.97
C ARG A 116 1.72 0.08 3.39
N ALA A 117 1.82 1.13 4.20
CA ALA A 117 1.49 2.48 3.80
C ALA A 117 2.40 2.97 2.64
N LEU A 118 3.68 2.60 2.66
CA LEU A 118 4.64 2.92 1.59
C LEU A 118 4.46 2.02 0.35
N GLU A 119 4.12 0.74 0.55
CA GLU A 119 3.93 -0.23 -0.54
C GLU A 119 2.68 0.05 -1.38
N MET A 120 1.62 0.57 -0.77
CA MET A 120 0.36 0.84 -1.47
C MET A 120 0.54 1.81 -2.64
N LYS A 121 1.45 2.78 -2.51
CA LYS A 121 1.77 3.71 -3.60
C LYS A 121 2.47 3.03 -4.76
N LYS A 122 3.39 2.11 -4.47
CA LYS A 122 4.07 1.32 -5.48
C LYS A 122 3.07 0.49 -6.27
N LEU A 123 2.11 -0.13 -5.58
CA LEU A 123 1.05 -0.90 -6.21
C LEU A 123 0.14 -0.03 -7.11
N GLU A 124 -0.19 1.18 -6.68
CA GLU A 124 -0.97 2.13 -7.50
C GLU A 124 -0.24 2.51 -8.79
N LYS A 125 1.07 2.79 -8.71
CA LYS A 125 1.90 3.09 -9.87
C LYS A 125 2.01 1.88 -10.82
N ASP A 126 2.16 0.68 -10.27
CA ASP A 126 2.22 -0.54 -11.07
C ASP A 126 0.87 -0.82 -11.75
N MET A 127 -0.25 -0.56 -11.06
CA MET A 127 -1.59 -0.71 -11.62
C MET A 127 -1.86 0.27 -12.77
N THR A 128 -1.47 1.55 -12.62
CA THR A 128 -1.63 2.56 -13.68
C THR A 128 -0.76 2.25 -14.90
N ASN A 129 0.48 1.79 -14.69
CA ASN A 129 1.34 1.32 -15.78
C ASN A 129 0.72 0.13 -16.51
N LEU A 130 0.23 -0.86 -15.77
CA LEU A 130 -0.42 -2.04 -16.33
C LEU A 130 -1.66 -1.65 -17.14
N GLU A 131 -2.48 -0.71 -16.66
CA GLU A 131 -3.64 -0.21 -17.38
C GLU A 131 -3.26 0.42 -18.73
N MET A 132 -2.17 1.20 -18.78
CA MET A 132 -1.65 1.77 -20.03
C MET A 132 -1.14 0.69 -21.00
N GLU A 133 -0.47 -0.34 -20.50
CA GLU A 133 0.00 -1.46 -21.32
C GLU A 133 -1.16 -2.26 -21.91
N VAL A 134 -2.22 -2.50 -21.13
CA VAL A 134 -3.45 -3.15 -21.61
C VAL A 134 -4.11 -2.32 -22.72
N LYS A 135 -4.30 -1.01 -22.50
CA LYS A 135 -4.87 -0.11 -23.52
C LYS A 135 -4.05 -0.13 -24.81
N THR A 136 -2.73 -0.06 -24.69
CA THR A 136 -1.80 -0.11 -25.84
C THR A 136 -1.92 -1.43 -26.60
N SER A 137 -1.96 -2.55 -25.88
CA SER A 137 -2.08 -3.88 -26.47
C SER A 137 -3.42 -4.08 -27.18
N MET A 138 -4.51 -3.55 -26.60
CA MET A 138 -5.83 -3.56 -27.22
C MET A 138 -5.84 -2.82 -28.56
N THR A 139 -5.21 -1.65 -28.64
CA THR A 139 -5.08 -0.88 -29.89
C THR A 139 -4.33 -1.67 -30.97
N LYS A 140 -3.18 -2.26 -30.61
CA LYS A 140 -2.40 -3.10 -31.54
C LYS A 140 -3.18 -4.31 -32.04
N LEU A 141 -4.00 -4.92 -31.18
CA LEU A 141 -4.87 -6.04 -31.56
C LEU A 141 -5.94 -5.61 -32.57
N ILE A 142 -6.56 -4.44 -32.39
CA ILE A 142 -7.53 -3.89 -33.33
C ILE A 142 -6.86 -3.61 -34.69
N GLU A 143 -5.69 -2.98 -34.70
CA GLU A 143 -4.92 -2.70 -35.92
C GLU A 143 -4.56 -3.99 -36.66
N ALA A 144 -4.02 -5.00 -35.96
CA ALA A 144 -3.69 -6.29 -36.54
C ALA A 144 -4.92 -7.00 -37.13
N LYS A 145 -6.08 -6.90 -36.47
CA LYS A 145 -7.34 -7.48 -36.97
C LYS A 145 -7.83 -6.79 -38.24
N VAL A 146 -7.71 -5.47 -38.33
CA VAL A 146 -8.05 -4.72 -39.55
C VAL A 146 -7.10 -5.09 -40.69
N ASN A 147 -5.80 -5.13 -40.43
CA ASN A 147 -4.80 -5.52 -41.43
C ASN A 147 -5.05 -6.94 -41.95
N LEU A 148 -5.38 -7.89 -41.06
CA LEU A 148 -5.74 -9.26 -41.45
C LEU A 148 -6.95 -9.30 -42.39
N GLU A 149 -7.99 -8.52 -42.11
CA GLU A 149 -9.18 -8.46 -42.96
C GLU A 149 -8.90 -7.82 -44.32
N ILE A 150 -8.07 -6.77 -44.37
CA ILE A 150 -7.59 -6.18 -45.63
C ILE A 150 -6.82 -7.22 -46.45
N THR A 151 -5.86 -7.91 -45.83
CA THR A 151 -5.08 -8.97 -46.48
C THR A 151 -5.98 -10.08 -47.00
N ARG A 152 -6.95 -10.55 -46.21
CA ARG A 152 -7.93 -11.56 -46.63
C ARG A 152 -8.72 -11.14 -47.87
N ARG A 153 -9.16 -9.87 -47.94
CA ARG A 153 -9.86 -9.33 -49.11
C ARG A 153 -8.96 -9.25 -50.34
N LEU A 154 -7.70 -8.85 -50.16
CA LEU A 154 -6.71 -8.80 -51.24
C LEU A 154 -6.39 -10.18 -51.81
N VAL A 155 -6.29 -11.21 -50.96
CA VAL A 155 -6.09 -12.61 -51.39
C VAL A 155 -7.28 -13.09 -52.22
N LYS A 156 -8.52 -12.88 -51.75
CA LYS A 156 -9.73 -13.23 -52.51
C LYS A 156 -9.80 -12.53 -53.87
N LEU A 157 -9.39 -11.26 -53.93
CA LEU A 157 -9.34 -10.51 -55.19
C LEU A 157 -8.29 -11.09 -56.15
N LYS A 158 -7.13 -11.51 -55.63
CA LYS A 158 -6.08 -12.17 -56.43
C LYS A 158 -6.59 -13.50 -57.01
N GLU A 159 -7.29 -14.31 -56.23
CA GLU A 159 -7.88 -15.58 -56.70
C GLU A 159 -8.97 -15.36 -57.77
N SER A 160 -9.64 -14.21 -57.75
CA SER A 160 -10.65 -13.85 -58.78
C SER A 160 -10.08 -13.27 -60.07
N PHE A 161 -8.78 -12.98 -60.12
CA PHE A 161 -8.10 -12.57 -61.35
C PHE A 161 -7.69 -13.83 -62.12
N GLU A 162 -8.56 -14.27 -63.02
CA GLU A 162 -8.27 -15.28 -64.03
C GLU A 162 -7.18 -14.73 -64.98
N GLU A 163 -6.25 -15.61 -65.37
CA GLU A 163 -5.04 -15.31 -66.13
C GLU A 163 -5.35 -14.70 -67.50
N CYS A 164 -5.51 -13.37 -67.55
CA CYS A 164 -5.56 -12.63 -68.81
C CYS A 164 -4.17 -12.62 -69.44
N ASP A 165 -4.09 -12.90 -70.75
CA ASP A 165 -2.85 -13.00 -71.53
C ASP A 165 -2.09 -11.64 -71.51
N LEU A 166 -1.13 -11.53 -70.60
CA LEU A 166 -0.36 -10.31 -70.31
C LEU A 166 0.97 -10.34 -71.08
N ASP A 167 1.29 -9.21 -71.74
CA ASP A 167 2.53 -9.01 -72.50
C ASP A 167 3.80 -9.32 -71.67
N ALA A 168 4.88 -9.73 -72.35
CA ALA A 168 6.11 -10.24 -71.73
C ALA A 168 6.81 -9.24 -70.79
N GLU A 169 6.70 -7.94 -71.06
CA GLU A 169 7.27 -6.88 -70.20
C GLU A 169 6.45 -6.72 -68.91
N ILE A 170 5.12 -6.86 -69.00
CA ILE A 170 4.24 -6.85 -67.83
C ILE A 170 4.44 -8.11 -66.99
N ARG A 171 4.67 -9.28 -67.60
CA ARG A 171 5.02 -10.52 -66.89
C ARG A 171 6.30 -10.39 -66.06
N TYR A 172 7.37 -9.81 -66.62
CA TYR A 172 8.64 -9.64 -65.89
C TYR A 172 8.47 -8.71 -64.67
N ASP A 173 7.74 -7.62 -64.86
CA ASP A 173 7.49 -6.63 -63.80
C ASP A 173 6.56 -7.20 -62.70
N LEU A 174 5.60 -8.05 -63.08
CA LEU A 174 4.71 -8.76 -62.16
C LEU A 174 5.47 -9.81 -61.34
N VAL A 175 6.32 -10.62 -61.99
CA VAL A 175 7.16 -11.63 -61.32
C VAL A 175 8.10 -10.97 -60.31
N LYS A 176 8.70 -9.83 -60.66
CA LYS A 176 9.56 -9.07 -59.73
C LYS A 176 8.79 -8.54 -58.53
N ARG A 177 7.56 -8.05 -58.72
CA ARG A 177 6.69 -7.59 -57.61
C ARG A 177 6.18 -8.73 -56.75
N ILE A 178 5.84 -9.88 -57.36
CA ILE A 178 5.43 -11.10 -56.64
C ILE A 178 6.59 -11.62 -55.79
N SER A 179 7.81 -11.67 -56.34
CA SER A 179 9.00 -12.06 -55.59
C SER A 179 9.29 -11.13 -54.41
N HIS A 180 9.15 -9.81 -54.56
CA HIS A 180 9.26 -8.88 -53.43
C HIS A 180 8.13 -9.05 -52.40
N LYS A 181 6.93 -9.42 -52.86
CA LYS A 181 5.78 -9.65 -51.98
C LYS A 181 5.93 -10.94 -51.16
N GLU A 182 6.39 -12.04 -51.78
CA GLU A 182 6.72 -13.29 -51.08
C GLU A 182 7.77 -13.06 -49.99
N THR A 183 8.82 -12.28 -50.29
CA THR A 183 9.81 -11.92 -49.27
C THR A 183 9.25 -11.07 -48.13
N LEU A 184 8.21 -10.26 -48.37
CA LEU A 184 7.53 -9.47 -47.34
C LEU A 184 6.55 -10.34 -46.53
N GLU A 185 5.88 -11.30 -47.16
CA GLU A 185 4.97 -12.26 -46.51
C GLU A 185 5.76 -13.18 -45.57
N ASP A 186 6.89 -13.71 -46.03
CA ASP A 186 7.80 -14.51 -45.19
C ASP A 186 8.37 -13.69 -44.01
N ALA A 187 8.76 -12.44 -44.25
CA ALA A 187 9.26 -11.56 -43.20
C ALA A 187 8.16 -11.23 -42.16
N PHE A 188 6.92 -11.04 -42.61
CA PHE A 188 5.78 -10.81 -41.74
C PHE A 188 5.45 -12.05 -40.90
N GLU A 189 5.42 -13.23 -41.52
CA GLU A 189 5.17 -14.51 -40.84
C GLU A 189 6.23 -14.77 -39.75
N ILE A 190 7.51 -14.58 -40.08
CA ILE A 190 8.63 -14.70 -39.12
C ILE A 190 8.48 -13.71 -37.97
N SER A 191 8.06 -12.47 -38.25
CA SER A 191 7.85 -11.46 -37.22
C SER A 191 6.67 -11.80 -36.31
N ALA A 192 5.56 -12.30 -36.87
CA ALA A 192 4.37 -12.68 -36.14
C ALA A 192 4.67 -13.87 -35.21
N VAL A 193 5.35 -14.91 -35.72
CA VAL A 193 5.77 -16.07 -34.92
C VAL A 193 6.63 -15.62 -33.73
N ARG A 194 7.66 -14.80 -33.97
CA ARG A 194 8.53 -14.28 -32.89
C ARG A 194 7.78 -13.48 -31.84
N VAL A 195 6.81 -12.66 -32.25
CA VAL A 195 5.97 -11.90 -31.32
C VAL A 195 5.08 -12.86 -30.51
N THR A 196 4.49 -13.87 -31.15
CA THR A 196 3.64 -14.85 -30.44
C THR A 196 4.42 -15.69 -29.43
N GLU A 197 5.64 -16.11 -29.75
CA GLU A 197 6.52 -16.82 -28.82
C GLU A 197 6.97 -15.92 -27.66
N ALA A 198 7.38 -14.69 -27.94
CA ALA A 198 7.75 -13.75 -26.88
C ALA A 198 6.57 -13.40 -25.94
N VAL A 199 5.35 -13.32 -26.47
CA VAL A 199 4.14 -13.14 -25.66
C VAL A 199 3.84 -14.39 -24.84
N LYS A 200 4.00 -15.58 -25.43
CA LYS A 200 3.78 -16.87 -24.74
C LYS A 200 4.73 -17.03 -23.56
N ASP A 201 6.02 -16.75 -23.73
CA ASP A 201 7.02 -16.86 -22.66
C ASP A 201 6.72 -15.90 -21.52
N LYS A 202 6.29 -14.66 -21.83
CA LYS A 202 5.87 -13.68 -20.82
C LYS A 202 4.62 -14.13 -20.06
N VAL A 203 3.66 -14.76 -20.75
CA VAL A 203 2.44 -15.27 -20.10
C VAL A 203 2.78 -16.41 -19.15
N GLU A 204 3.67 -17.34 -19.52
CA GLU A 204 4.10 -18.41 -18.61
C GLU A 204 4.86 -17.87 -17.40
N HIS A 205 5.77 -16.92 -17.60
CA HIS A 205 6.46 -16.25 -16.49
C HIS A 205 5.49 -15.55 -15.52
N LEU A 206 4.45 -14.90 -16.04
CA LEU A 206 3.42 -14.28 -15.21
C LEU A 206 2.57 -15.30 -14.46
N LYS A 207 2.29 -16.47 -15.06
CA LYS A 207 1.59 -17.57 -14.37
C LYS A 207 2.41 -18.12 -13.21
N GLU A 208 3.72 -18.31 -13.39
CA GLU A 208 4.61 -18.77 -12.31
C GLU A 208 4.65 -17.77 -11.15
N LYS A 209 4.77 -16.48 -11.45
CA LYS A 209 4.68 -15.42 -10.42
C LYS A 209 3.34 -15.39 -9.71
N LEU A 210 2.24 -15.56 -10.44
CA LEU A 210 0.90 -15.62 -9.86
C LEU A 210 0.78 -16.80 -8.90
N ALA A 211 1.28 -17.97 -9.27
CA ALA A 211 1.28 -19.15 -8.42
C ALA A 211 2.11 -18.94 -7.13
N MET A 212 3.26 -18.25 -7.22
CA MET A 212 4.08 -17.91 -6.06
C MET A 212 3.33 -16.96 -5.10
N VAL A 213 2.74 -15.88 -5.61
CA VAL A 213 1.95 -14.94 -4.80
C VAL A 213 0.76 -15.64 -4.14
N GLN A 214 0.14 -16.59 -4.84
CA GLN A 214 -0.99 -17.33 -4.32
C GLN A 214 -0.57 -18.27 -3.18
N SER A 215 0.60 -18.89 -3.27
CA SER A 215 1.21 -19.67 -2.17
C SER A 215 1.52 -18.78 -0.96
N ASP A 216 2.12 -17.61 -1.16
CA ASP A 216 2.44 -16.67 -0.07
C ASP A 216 1.17 -16.18 0.64
N LEU A 217 0.10 -15.94 -0.12
CA LEU A 217 -1.21 -15.56 0.43
C LEU A 217 -1.81 -16.67 1.29
N ASP A 218 -1.74 -17.93 0.85
CA ASP A 218 -2.21 -19.07 1.61
C ASP A 218 -1.42 -19.26 2.92
N GLU A 219 -0.09 -19.07 2.88
CA GLU A 219 0.75 -19.11 4.08
C GLU A 219 0.40 -17.97 5.05
N ALA A 220 0.21 -16.75 4.55
CA ALA A 220 -0.21 -15.61 5.36
C ALA A 220 -1.58 -15.83 6.01
N LEU A 221 -2.56 -16.39 5.27
CA LEU A 221 -3.87 -16.75 5.81
C LEU A 221 -3.76 -17.81 6.92
N LYS A 222 -2.87 -18.80 6.75
CA LYS A 222 -2.60 -19.81 7.77
C LYS A 222 -2.00 -19.18 9.04
N VAL A 223 -1.01 -18.31 8.90
CA VAL A 223 -0.41 -17.58 10.04
C VAL A 223 -1.46 -16.73 10.75
N ASN A 224 -2.29 -16.00 10.00
CA ASN A 224 -3.36 -15.18 10.55
C ASN A 224 -4.38 -16.01 11.33
N SER A 225 -4.81 -17.16 10.79
CA SER A 225 -5.72 -18.07 11.49
C SER A 225 -5.13 -18.57 12.82
N LYS A 226 -3.82 -18.84 12.87
CA LYS A 226 -3.13 -19.27 14.08
C LYS A 226 -3.05 -18.15 15.12
N LEU A 227 -2.67 -16.94 14.70
CA LEU A 227 -2.63 -15.77 15.59
C LEU A 227 -4.00 -15.45 16.17
N ASN A 228 -5.07 -15.61 15.38
CA ASN A 228 -6.44 -15.40 15.85
C ASN A 228 -6.84 -16.40 16.94
N ILE A 229 -6.40 -17.66 16.84
CA ILE A 229 -6.59 -18.66 17.91
C ILE A 229 -5.80 -18.26 19.16
N GLU A 230 -4.52 -17.90 19.02
CA GLU A 230 -3.68 -17.47 20.15
C GLU A 230 -4.25 -16.21 20.86
N LEU A 231 -4.83 -15.27 20.10
CA LEU A 231 -5.54 -14.11 20.66
C LEU A 231 -6.79 -14.51 21.45
N GLN A 232 -7.56 -15.49 20.98
CA GLN A 232 -8.72 -15.99 21.72
C GLN A 232 -8.29 -16.66 23.04
N ASP A 233 -7.24 -17.48 23.01
CA ASP A 233 -6.69 -18.14 24.21
C ASP A 233 -6.18 -17.10 25.23
N LEU A 234 -5.48 -16.06 24.77
CA LEU A 234 -5.05 -14.94 25.62
C LEU A 234 -6.23 -14.17 26.21
N GLY A 235 -7.30 -13.96 25.44
CA GLY A 235 -8.52 -13.31 25.92
C GLY A 235 -9.20 -14.10 27.05
N VAL A 236 -9.28 -15.43 26.91
CA VAL A 236 -9.79 -16.31 27.97
C VAL A 236 -8.91 -16.25 29.21
N ALA A 237 -7.59 -16.32 29.05
CA ALA A 237 -6.66 -16.22 30.17
C ALA A 237 -6.73 -14.87 30.89
N HIS A 238 -6.96 -13.78 30.15
CA HIS A 238 -7.15 -12.44 30.71
C HIS A 238 -8.42 -12.38 31.57
N ALA A 239 -9.55 -12.86 31.05
CA ALA A 239 -10.82 -12.89 31.79
C ALA A 239 -10.72 -13.73 33.07
N ASP A 240 -10.03 -14.87 33.04
CA ASP A 240 -9.75 -15.68 34.23
C ASP A 240 -8.86 -14.96 35.25
N CYS A 241 -7.88 -14.18 34.77
CA CYS A 241 -7.01 -13.37 35.63
C CYS A 241 -7.79 -12.25 36.32
N GLU A 242 -8.62 -11.51 35.57
CA GLU A 242 -9.47 -10.45 36.11
C GLU A 242 -10.43 -10.98 37.18
N LYS A 243 -11.07 -12.13 36.92
CA LYS A 243 -11.97 -12.77 37.89
C LYS A 243 -11.25 -13.13 39.19
N LYS A 244 -10.04 -13.71 39.11
CA LYS A 244 -9.23 -14.00 40.30
C LYS A 244 -8.85 -12.72 41.06
N GLN A 245 -8.59 -11.64 40.35
CA GLN A 245 -8.26 -10.35 40.96
C GLN A 245 -9.47 -9.74 41.67
N GLU A 246 -10.67 -9.82 41.11
CA GLU A 246 -11.92 -9.42 41.76
C GLU A 246 -12.23 -10.25 43.02
N ASP A 247 -12.06 -11.58 42.94
CA ASP A 247 -12.25 -12.47 44.09
C ASP A 247 -11.28 -12.12 45.24
N LEU A 248 -10.01 -11.88 44.92
CA LEU A 248 -8.99 -11.48 45.90
C LEU A 248 -9.31 -10.11 46.52
N ALA A 249 -9.74 -9.13 45.70
CA ALA A 249 -10.14 -7.82 46.18
C ALA A 249 -11.37 -7.92 47.12
N THR A 250 -12.32 -8.81 46.81
CA THR A 250 -13.48 -9.09 47.64
C THR A 250 -13.09 -9.71 48.98
N GLN A 251 -12.18 -10.69 48.98
CA GLN A 251 -11.66 -11.29 50.22
C GLN A 251 -10.94 -10.27 51.12
N LEU A 252 -10.10 -9.41 50.54
CA LEU A 252 -9.39 -8.36 51.29
C LEU A 252 -10.36 -7.36 51.94
N ARG A 253 -11.43 -6.96 51.22
CA ARG A 253 -12.48 -6.10 51.78
C ARG A 253 -13.18 -6.77 52.96
N LEU A 254 -13.56 -8.05 52.84
CA LEU A 254 -14.17 -8.80 53.94
C LEU A 254 -13.25 -8.90 55.15
N PHE A 255 -11.95 -9.14 54.94
CA PHE A 255 -10.97 -9.19 56.02
C PHE A 255 -10.84 -7.86 56.77
N SER A 256 -10.80 -6.73 56.03
CA SER A 256 -10.76 -5.40 56.64
C SER A 256 -12.02 -5.05 57.45
N LEU A 257 -13.20 -5.51 57.01
CA LEU A 257 -14.45 -5.33 57.75
C LEU A 257 -14.43 -6.14 59.05
N PHE A 258 -13.92 -7.37 59.02
CA PHE A 258 -13.77 -8.22 60.20
C PHE A 258 -12.80 -7.63 61.23
N ASP A 259 -11.64 -7.12 60.79
CA ASP A 259 -10.64 -6.49 61.68
C ASP A 259 -11.17 -5.17 62.28
N SER A 260 -11.99 -4.42 61.53
CA SER A 260 -12.65 -3.20 62.03
C SER A 260 -13.75 -3.49 63.05
N GLY A 261 -14.48 -4.62 62.91
CA GLY A 261 -15.50 -5.08 63.86
C GLY A 261 -14.91 -5.61 65.18
N PHE A 262 -13.72 -6.21 65.12
CA PHE A 262 -13.02 -6.66 66.34
C PHE A 262 -12.48 -5.48 67.17
N ARG A 263 -12.02 -4.41 66.52
CA ARG A 263 -11.50 -3.20 67.21
C ARG A 263 -12.59 -2.35 67.87
N THR A 264 -13.84 -2.44 67.41
CA THR A 264 -14.97 -1.72 68.00
C THR A 264 -15.67 -2.50 69.12
N ALA A 265 -15.41 -3.80 69.25
CA ALA A 265 -16.00 -4.67 70.29
C ALA A 265 -15.17 -4.79 71.58
N THR A 266 -13.96 -4.22 71.63
CA THR A 266 -13.17 -4.06 72.86
C THR A 266 -13.48 -2.73 73.54
N PHE A 267 -14.53 -2.71 74.35
CA PHE A 267 -14.78 -1.73 75.42
C PHE A 267 -15.31 -2.47 76.66
#